data_AF-A0A2D3VXD3-F1
#
_entry.id   AF-A0A2D3VXD3-F1
#
_cell.length_a   1.000
_cell.length_b   1.000
_cell.length_c   1.000
_cell.angle_alpha   90.00
_cell.angle_beta   90.00
_cell.angle_gamma   90.00
#
_symmetry.space_group_name_H-M   'P 1'
#
loop_
_entity.id
_entity.type
_entity.pdbx_description
1 polymer ?
#
loop_
_entity_poly.entity_id
_entity_poly.type
_entity_poly.pdbx_seq_one_letter_code
_entity_poly.pdbx_strand_id
1 'polypeptide(L)'
;MVKAIRDTEKLLGKVSYDMSPKKQKSRQFSRSLYVAKDIKKGEKFSEENIRSVRPGYGMHPKHLKEILGKEARKDYEFGERFKSELF
;
A
#
# COMPACT_ATOMS: atom_id res chain seq x y z
N MET A 1 -15.42 24.26 33.29
CA MET A 1 -14.29 24.98 32.66
C MET A 1 -12.94 24.35 32.97
N VAL A 2 -12.55 24.17 34.25
CA VAL A 2 -11.24 23.60 34.63
C VAL A 2 -11.00 22.16 34.12
N LYS A 3 -12.03 21.30 34.16
CA LYS A 3 -11.93 19.92 33.68
C LYS A 3 -11.58 19.85 32.18
N ALA A 4 -12.22 20.68 31.36
CA ALA A 4 -11.94 20.75 29.93
C ALA A 4 -10.49 21.17 29.65
N ILE A 5 -9.94 22.12 30.42
CA ILE A 5 -8.54 22.55 30.30
C ILE A 5 -7.58 21.39 30.64
N ARG A 6 -7.82 20.67 31.73
CA ARG A 6 -7.01 19.50 32.12
C ARG A 6 -7.10 18.36 31.11
N ASP A 7 -8.26 18.17 30.50
CA ASP A 7 -8.44 17.18 29.44
C ASP A 7 -7.70 17.61 28.16
N THR A 8 -7.70 18.90 27.81
CA THR A 8 -6.91 19.46 26.71
C THR A 8 -5.41 19.28 26.93
N GLU A 9 -4.89 19.53 28.14
CA GLU A 9 -3.48 19.31 28.48
C GLU A 9 -3.06 17.84 28.25
N LYS A 10 -3.93 16.88 28.60
CA LYS A 10 -3.69 15.45 28.38
C LYS A 10 -3.75 15.07 26.89
N LEU A 11 -4.61 15.71 26.11
CA LEU A 11 -4.78 15.45 24.67
C LEU A 11 -3.57 15.88 23.84
N LEU A 12 -2.77 16.86 24.30
CA LEU A 12 -1.53 17.27 23.62
C LEU A 12 -0.56 16.09 23.43
N GLY A 13 -0.59 15.13 24.35
CA GLY A 13 0.16 13.88 24.22
C GLY A 13 1.68 14.10 24.12
N LYS A 14 2.38 13.12 23.55
CA LYS A 14 3.80 13.18 23.25
C LYS A 14 4.01 12.65 21.83
N VAL A 15 4.94 13.25 21.09
CA VAL A 15 5.29 12.76 19.75
C VAL A 15 5.92 11.37 19.87
N SER A 16 5.32 10.38 19.21
CA SER A 16 5.85 9.01 19.13
C SER A 16 5.67 8.46 17.72
N TYR A 17 6.78 8.00 17.15
CA TYR A 17 6.84 7.35 15.85
C TYR A 17 6.67 5.83 15.95
N ASP A 18 6.40 5.32 17.15
CA ASP A 18 6.29 3.89 17.39
C ASP A 18 5.08 3.29 16.69
N MET A 19 5.29 2.09 16.17
CA MET A 19 4.28 1.28 15.50
C MET A 19 3.48 0.49 16.54
N SER A 20 2.48 1.14 17.14
CA SER A 20 1.54 0.44 18.02
C SER A 20 0.79 -0.67 17.27
N PRO A 21 0.32 -1.73 17.96
CA PRO A 21 -0.46 -2.80 17.32
C PRO A 21 -1.70 -2.28 16.57
N LYS A 22 -2.34 -1.21 17.08
CA LYS A 22 -3.45 -0.52 16.39
C LYS A 22 -3.00 0.16 15.10
N LYS A 23 -1.86 0.87 15.12
CA LYS A 23 -1.26 1.48 13.92
C LYS A 23 -0.87 0.41 12.88
N GLN A 24 -0.33 -0.72 13.33
CA GLN A 24 0.00 -1.85 12.44
C GLN A 24 -1.24 -2.43 11.75
N LYS A 25 -2.32 -2.70 12.49
CA LYS A 25 -3.61 -3.13 11.90
C LYS A 25 -4.15 -2.11 10.90
N SER A 26 -4.03 -0.82 11.19
CA SER A 26 -4.48 0.24 10.28
C SER A 26 -3.74 0.23 8.92
N ARG A 27 -2.49 -0.29 8.86
CA ARG A 27 -1.74 -0.39 7.59
C ARG A 27 -2.45 -1.26 6.55
N GLN A 28 -3.34 -2.16 6.94
CA GLN A 28 -4.12 -2.96 5.99
C GLN A 28 -5.02 -2.09 5.09
N PHE A 29 -5.36 -0.87 5.52
CA PHE A 29 -6.14 0.09 4.72
C PHE A 29 -5.27 1.03 3.88
N SER A 30 -3.95 0.85 3.91
CA SER A 30 -3.04 1.61 3.05
C SER A 30 -3.19 1.19 1.58
N ARG A 31 -2.64 1.98 0.66
CA ARG A 31 -2.62 1.60 -0.76
C ARG A 31 -1.48 0.62 -1.01
N SER A 32 -1.71 -0.34 -1.90
CA SER A 32 -0.69 -1.21 -2.45
C SER A 32 -0.93 -1.44 -3.93
N LEU A 33 0.00 -2.09 -4.61
CA LEU A 33 -0.06 -2.32 -6.04
C LEU A 33 -0.94 -3.53 -6.34
N TYR A 34 -1.82 -3.36 -7.33
CA TYR A 34 -2.69 -4.39 -7.88
C TYR A 34 -2.69 -4.32 -9.40
N VAL A 35 -3.05 -5.44 -9.97
CA VAL A 35 -3.24 -5.63 -11.41
C VAL A 35 -4.58 -5.01 -11.80
N ALA A 36 -4.55 -4.03 -12.69
CA ALA A 36 -5.69 -3.23 -13.14
C ALA A 36 -6.23 -3.65 -14.53
N LYS A 37 -5.51 -4.53 -15.22
CA LYS A 37 -5.91 -5.23 -16.45
C LYS A 37 -5.18 -6.57 -16.48
N ASP A 38 -5.73 -7.59 -17.14
CA ASP A 38 -5.02 -8.86 -17.32
C ASP A 38 -3.66 -8.61 -18.00
N ILE A 39 -2.60 -9.27 -17.51
CA ILE A 39 -1.23 -9.13 -18.02
C ILE A 39 -0.74 -10.53 -18.37
N LYS A 40 -0.28 -10.73 -19.60
CA LYS A 40 0.29 -12.02 -19.99
C LYS A 40 1.79 -12.09 -19.68
N LYS A 41 2.31 -13.31 -19.52
CA LYS A 41 3.74 -13.57 -19.42
C LYS A 41 4.47 -12.95 -20.62
N GLY A 42 5.53 -12.17 -20.33
CA GLY A 42 6.31 -11.42 -21.31
C GLY A 42 5.76 -10.02 -21.64
N GLU A 43 4.58 -9.66 -21.14
CA GLU A 43 4.03 -8.32 -21.33
C GLU A 43 4.69 -7.31 -20.36
N LYS A 44 4.81 -6.05 -20.79
CA LYS A 44 5.42 -5.00 -19.97
C LYS A 44 4.45 -4.42 -18.96
N PHE A 45 4.94 -4.15 -17.76
CA PHE A 45 4.20 -3.39 -16.75
C PHE A 45 4.11 -1.92 -17.16
N SER A 46 2.88 -1.38 -17.14
CA SER A 46 2.53 -0.02 -17.52
C SER A 46 1.61 0.62 -16.46
N GLU A 47 1.40 1.93 -16.53
CA GLU A 47 0.50 2.64 -15.61
C GLU A 47 -0.98 2.25 -15.82
N GLU A 48 -1.30 1.59 -16.94
CA GLU A 48 -2.65 1.12 -17.23
C GLU A 48 -2.94 -0.25 -16.62
N ASN A 49 -1.94 -1.13 -16.57
CA ASN A 49 -2.12 -2.51 -16.10
C ASN A 49 -1.71 -2.71 -14.63
N ILE A 50 -1.00 -1.76 -14.01
CA ILE A 50 -0.74 -1.75 -12.56
C ILE A 50 -1.18 -0.43 -11.94
N ARG A 51 -1.94 -0.52 -10.85
CA ARG A 51 -2.43 0.65 -10.12
C ARG A 51 -2.26 0.53 -8.61
N SER A 52 -2.13 1.68 -7.97
CA SER A 52 -2.07 1.83 -6.51
C SER A 52 -3.49 1.91 -5.94
N VAL A 53 -4.00 0.82 -5.39
CA VAL A 53 -5.36 0.71 -4.83
C VAL A 53 -5.33 0.11 -3.43
N ARG A 54 -6.42 0.29 -2.68
CA ARG A 54 -6.61 -0.35 -1.37
C ARG A 54 -7.21 -1.74 -1.58
N PRO A 55 -7.00 -2.72 -0.67
CA PRO A 55 -6.27 -2.65 0.62
C PRO A 55 -4.76 -2.89 0.48
N GLY A 56 -4.00 -2.64 1.55
CA GLY A 56 -2.54 -2.64 1.61
C GLY A 56 -1.90 -4.03 1.72
N TYR A 57 -2.39 -5.01 0.95
CA TYR A 57 -1.91 -6.40 0.98
C TYR A 57 -0.97 -6.78 -0.18
N GLY A 58 -0.88 -5.93 -1.20
CA GLY A 58 0.10 -6.06 -2.28
C GLY A 58 1.40 -5.33 -1.97
N MET A 59 2.18 -5.07 -3.01
CA MET A 59 3.47 -4.40 -2.94
C MET A 59 3.29 -2.91 -2.62
N HIS A 60 4.23 -2.34 -1.87
CA HIS A 60 4.18 -0.92 -1.53
C HIS A 60 4.23 -0.05 -2.81
N PRO A 61 3.37 0.97 -2.97
CA PRO A 61 3.32 1.80 -4.19
C PRO A 61 4.62 2.52 -4.55
N LYS A 62 5.56 2.62 -3.59
CA LYS A 62 6.91 3.17 -3.82
C LYS A 62 7.66 2.44 -4.92
N HIS A 63 7.39 1.15 -5.10
CA HIS A 63 8.04 0.32 -6.11
C HIS A 63 7.45 0.48 -7.50
N LEU A 64 6.37 1.23 -7.68
CA LEU A 64 5.72 1.39 -9.00
C LEU A 64 6.71 1.84 -10.08
N LYS A 65 7.57 2.82 -9.76
CA LYS A 65 8.58 3.31 -10.72
C LYS A 65 9.63 2.26 -11.08
N GLU A 66 9.93 1.34 -10.17
CA GLU A 66 10.95 0.30 -10.36
C GLU A 66 10.44 -0.88 -11.21
N ILE A 67 9.11 -1.00 -11.35
CA ILE A 67 8.47 -2.13 -12.02
C ILE A 67 7.99 -1.76 -13.42
N LEU A 68 7.64 -0.48 -13.64
CA LEU A 68 7.24 0.01 -14.95
C LEU A 68 8.34 -0.28 -15.99
N GLY A 69 7.93 -0.82 -17.13
CA GLY A 69 8.82 -1.22 -18.21
C GLY A 69 9.46 -2.61 -18.05
N LYS A 70 9.35 -3.28 -16.90
CA LYS A 70 9.77 -4.69 -16.75
C LYS A 70 8.74 -5.64 -17.36
N GLU A 71 9.19 -6.83 -17.71
CA GLU A 71 8.36 -7.88 -18.27
C GLU A 71 7.77 -8.79 -17.18
N ALA A 72 6.53 -9.20 -17.38
CA ALA A 72 5.82 -10.11 -16.49
C ALA A 72 6.39 -11.53 -16.60
N ARG A 73 6.87 -12.09 -15.49
CA ARG A 73 7.37 -13.48 -15.44
C ARG A 73 6.28 -14.56 -15.50
N LYS A 74 5.04 -14.18 -15.26
CA LYS A 74 3.85 -15.03 -15.25
C LYS A 74 2.64 -14.24 -15.73
N ASP A 75 1.55 -14.95 -16.00
CA ASP A 75 0.25 -14.32 -16.22
C ASP A 75 -0.29 -13.75 -14.90
N TYR A 76 -0.98 -12.62 -14.99
CA TYR A 76 -1.66 -11.95 -13.89
C TYR A 76 -3.10 -11.61 -14.28
N GLU A 77 -4.02 -11.83 -13.36
CA GLU A 77 -5.43 -11.54 -13.56
C GLU A 77 -5.82 -10.18 -12.97
N PHE A 78 -6.86 -9.55 -13.55
CA PHE A 78 -7.46 -8.34 -13.00
C PHE A 78 -7.82 -8.49 -11.51
N GLY A 79 -7.38 -7.53 -10.69
CA GLY A 79 -7.61 -7.53 -9.25
C GLY A 79 -6.65 -8.40 -8.45
N GLU A 80 -5.68 -9.07 -9.10
CA GLU A 80 -4.65 -9.83 -8.40
C GLU A 80 -3.75 -8.89 -7.56
N ARG A 81 -3.41 -9.36 -6.35
CA ARG A 81 -2.46 -8.70 -5.46
C ARG A 81 -1.06 -8.82 -6.05
N PHE A 82 -0.48 -7.68 -6.37
CA PHE A 82 0.85 -7.65 -6.95
C PHE A 82 1.90 -7.76 -5.85
N LYS A 83 2.69 -8.85 -5.83
CA LYS A 83 3.67 -9.12 -4.77
C LYS A 83 5.11 -9.10 -5.31
N SER A 84 6.05 -8.82 -4.42
CA SER A 84 7.50 -8.74 -4.67
C SER A 84 8.15 -10.03 -5.17
N GLU A 85 7.41 -11.14 -5.27
CA GLU A 85 8.04 -12.45 -5.39
C GLU A 85 8.69 -12.69 -6.75
N LEU A 86 8.31 -12.02 -7.84
CA LEU A 86 8.90 -12.29 -9.16
C LEU A 86 8.71 -11.12 -10.17
N PHE A 87 9.66 -10.18 -10.20
CA PHE A 87 9.98 -9.38 -11.40
C PHE A 87 11.29 -9.84 -11.97
#